data_AF-A0A514CF26-F1
#
_entry.id   AF-A0A514CF26-F1
#
_cell.length_a   1.000
_cell.length_b   1.000
_cell.length_c   1.000
_cell.angle_alpha   90.00
_cell.angle_beta   90.00
_cell.angle_gamma   90.00
#
_symmetry.space_group_name_H-M   'P 1'
#
loop_
_entity.id
_entity.type
_entity.pdbx_description
1 polymer ?
#
loop_
_entity_poly.entity_id
_entity_poly.type
_entity_poly.pdbx_seq_one_letter_code
_entity_poly.pdbx_strand_id
1 'polypeptide(L)'
;MKKVVYFLAVMFSFAAFSPAAMAAPEKKEKEKTELSPEEEARLTEINDRVEEIKAMDFSEMSKDEIKDVREELRGMKKEAKTMGGGVYLSVGAIIIILLILILVT
;
A
#
# COMPACT_ATOMS: atom_id res chain seq x y z
N MET A 1 -38.06 24.27 -36.65
CA MET A 1 -37.52 22.90 -36.79
C MET A 1 -36.02 22.81 -36.48
N LYS A 2 -35.16 23.70 -37.00
CA LYS A 2 -33.70 23.69 -36.72
C LYS A 2 -33.35 23.77 -35.22
N LYS A 3 -34.08 24.58 -34.44
CA LYS A 3 -33.89 24.70 -32.97
C LYS A 3 -34.18 23.40 -32.21
N VAL A 4 -35.15 22.62 -32.67
CA VAL A 4 -35.49 21.31 -32.09
C VAL A 4 -34.40 20.29 -32.43
N VAL A 5 -33.87 20.32 -33.65
CA VAL A 5 -32.75 19.48 -34.08
C VAL A 5 -31.48 19.78 -33.27
N TYR A 6 -31.16 21.05 -33.03
CA TYR A 6 -30.02 21.42 -32.17
C TYR A 6 -30.22 21.00 -30.72
N PHE A 7 -31.43 21.15 -30.18
CA PHE A 7 -31.75 20.71 -28.82
C PHE A 7 -31.62 19.18 -28.65
N LEU A 8 -32.07 18.43 -29.65
CA LEU A 8 -32.01 16.97 -29.66
C LEU A 8 -30.56 16.46 -29.85
N ALA A 9 -29.76 17.17 -30.65
CA ALA A 9 -28.32 16.89 -30.79
C ALA A 9 -27.55 17.12 -29.48
N VAL A 10 -27.85 18.20 -28.74
CA VAL A 10 -27.21 18.47 -27.44
C VAL A 10 -27.61 17.44 -26.38
N MET A 11 -28.87 17.00 -26.35
CA MET A 11 -29.32 15.93 -25.44
C MET A 11 -28.63 14.59 -25.73
N PHE A 12 -28.39 14.27 -27.01
CA PHE A 12 -27.67 13.04 -27.39
C PHE A 12 -26.20 13.05 -26.94
N SER A 13 -25.56 14.23 -26.94
CA SER A 13 -24.19 14.41 -26.43
C SER A 13 -24.07 14.11 -24.93
N PHE A 14 -25.10 14.38 -24.13
CA PHE A 14 -25.10 14.07 -22.69
C PHE A 14 -25.35 12.59 -22.39
N ALA A 15 -26.11 11.88 -23.24
CA ALA A 15 -26.32 10.44 -23.10
C ALA A 15 -25.05 9.61 -23.37
N ALA A 16 -24.11 10.13 -24.19
CA ALA A 16 -22.81 9.50 -24.42
C ALA A 16 -21.85 9.60 -23.23
N PHE A 17 -22.15 10.47 -22.24
CA PHE A 17 -21.38 10.64 -21.01
C PHE A 17 -22.13 10.09 -19.79
N SER A 18 -22.90 9.00 -19.97
CA SER A 18 -23.38 8.24 -18.82
C SER A 18 -22.16 7.59 -18.15
N PRO A 19 -21.86 7.88 -16.87
CA PRO A 19 -20.90 7.07 -16.16
C PRO A 19 -21.46 5.66 -16.13
N ALA A 20 -20.81 4.74 -16.85
CA ALA A 20 -21.09 3.32 -16.73
C ALA A 20 -21.09 3.02 -15.23
N ALA A 21 -22.24 2.63 -14.69
CA ALA A 21 -22.34 2.19 -13.31
C ALA A 21 -21.39 0.99 -13.20
N MET A 22 -20.18 1.25 -12.71
CA MET A 22 -19.26 0.19 -12.37
C MET A 22 -19.95 -0.56 -11.25
N ALA A 23 -20.48 -1.75 -11.58
CA ALA A 23 -20.79 -2.74 -10.58
C ALA A 23 -19.59 -2.78 -9.64
N ALA A 24 -19.84 -2.57 -8.35
CA ALA A 24 -18.80 -2.70 -7.33
C ALA A 24 -18.07 -4.02 -7.64
N PRO A 25 -16.72 -4.02 -7.65
CA PRO A 25 -16.01 -5.26 -7.92
C PRO A 25 -16.59 -6.28 -6.96
N GLU A 26 -17.13 -7.37 -7.53
CA GLU A 26 -17.40 -8.57 -6.75
C GLU A 26 -16.19 -8.74 -5.86
N LYS A 27 -16.43 -8.90 -4.55
CA LYS A 27 -15.37 -9.28 -3.63
C LYS A 27 -14.83 -10.59 -4.20
N LYS A 28 -13.80 -10.51 -5.04
CA LYS A 28 -12.94 -11.63 -5.37
C LYS A 28 -12.51 -12.09 -3.99
N GLU A 29 -13.09 -13.19 -3.55
CA GLU A 29 -12.46 -13.99 -2.51
C GLU A 29 -11.02 -14.07 -2.94
N LYS A 30 -10.14 -13.50 -2.10
CA LYS A 30 -8.72 -13.57 -2.34
C LYS A 30 -8.45 -15.07 -2.38
N GLU A 31 -8.30 -15.61 -3.59
CA GLU A 31 -7.58 -16.86 -3.77
C GLU A 31 -6.36 -16.70 -2.89
N LYS A 32 -6.26 -17.56 -1.88
CA LYS A 32 -5.07 -17.64 -1.05
C LYS A 32 -3.95 -17.93 -2.03
N THR A 33 -3.28 -16.88 -2.46
CA THR A 33 -2.08 -16.98 -3.27
C THR A 33 -1.13 -17.70 -2.34
N GLU A 34 -0.86 -18.97 -2.65
CA GLU A 34 0.13 -19.73 -1.90
C GLU A 34 1.41 -18.92 -1.97
N LEU A 35 1.94 -18.56 -0.79
CA LEU A 35 3.15 -17.76 -0.70
C LEU A 35 4.28 -18.56 -1.37
N SER A 36 5.05 -17.89 -2.22
CA SER A 36 6.30 -18.48 -2.70
C SER A 36 7.20 -18.80 -1.49
N PRO A 37 8.05 -19.84 -1.55
CA PRO A 37 9.05 -20.10 -0.51
C PRO A 37 9.92 -18.87 -0.17
N GLU A 38 10.16 -18.00 -1.15
CA GLU A 38 10.86 -16.73 -0.95
C GLU A 38 10.04 -15.71 -0.15
N GLU A 39 8.72 -15.66 -0.39
CA GLU A 39 7.82 -14.77 0.34
C GLU A 39 7.64 -15.25 1.78
N GLU A 40 7.58 -16.56 2.03
CA GLU A 40 7.54 -17.14 3.38
C GLU A 40 8.81 -16.82 4.18
N ALA A 41 9.98 -16.95 3.56
CA ALA A 41 11.25 -16.58 4.17
C ALA A 41 11.27 -15.09 4.55
N ARG A 42 10.81 -14.22 3.65
CA ARG A 42 10.73 -12.78 3.89
C ARG A 42 9.71 -12.41 4.97
N LEU A 43 8.59 -13.13 5.04
CA LEU A 43 7.56 -12.92 6.07
C LEU A 43 8.10 -13.32 7.45
N THR A 44 8.92 -14.37 7.51
CA THR A 44 9.63 -14.78 8.74
C THR A 44 10.60 -13.70 9.20
N GLU A 45 11.43 -13.15 8.31
CA GLU A 45 12.34 -12.03 8.61
C GLU A 45 11.59 -10.80 9.14
N ILE A 46 10.46 -10.46 8.53
CA ILE A 46 9.59 -9.37 9.00
C ILE A 46 9.07 -9.65 10.42
N ASN A 47 8.64 -10.87 10.71
CA ASN A 47 8.15 -11.23 12.05
C ASN A 47 9.26 -11.10 13.10
N ASP A 48 10.46 -11.60 12.81
CA ASP A 48 11.60 -11.53 13.72
C ASP A 48 11.97 -10.08 14.05
N ARG A 49 12.00 -9.20 13.04
CA ARG A 49 12.27 -7.77 13.24
C ARG A 49 11.17 -7.06 14.02
N VAL A 50 9.90 -7.42 13.80
CA VAL A 50 8.77 -6.88 14.59
C VAL A 50 8.87 -7.32 16.04
N GLU A 51 9.29 -8.56 16.32
CA GLU A 51 9.52 -9.04 17.68
C GLU A 51 10.67 -8.30 18.36
N GLU A 52 11.77 -8.05 17.64
CA GLU A 52 12.89 -7.23 18.13
C GLU A 52 12.42 -5.82 18.50
N ILE A 53 11.72 -5.14 17.59
CA ILE A 53 11.17 -3.79 17.83
C ILE A 53 10.18 -3.80 19.01
N LYS A 54 9.38 -4.86 19.16
CA LYS A 54 8.44 -4.99 20.28
C LYS A 54 9.15 -5.18 21.62
N ALA A 55 10.33 -5.80 21.62
CA ALA A 55 11.15 -6.01 22.80
C ALA A 55 12.01 -4.78 23.17
N MET A 56 12.16 -3.81 22.27
CA MET A 56 12.91 -2.57 22.54
C MET A 56 12.26 -1.73 23.64
N ASP A 57 13.11 -1.09 24.44
CA ASP A 57 12.69 -0.06 25.39
C ASP A 57 12.67 1.32 24.72
N PHE A 58 11.47 1.88 24.58
CA PHE A 58 11.26 3.20 23.96
C PHE A 58 11.37 4.37 24.93
N SER A 59 11.55 4.11 26.23
CA SER A 59 11.50 5.15 27.26
C SER A 59 12.69 6.11 27.20
N GLU A 60 13.84 5.64 26.70
CA GLU A 60 15.07 6.43 26.55
C GLU A 60 15.22 7.03 25.14
N MET A 61 14.35 6.68 24.19
CA MET A 61 14.44 7.14 22.81
C MET A 61 13.89 8.56 22.62
N SER A 62 14.52 9.32 21.74
CA SER A 62 14.02 10.61 21.30
C SER A 62 12.75 10.46 20.44
N LYS A 63 12.01 11.56 20.29
CA LYS A 63 10.78 11.57 19.47
C LYS A 63 11.05 11.24 18.00
N ASP A 64 12.22 11.61 17.50
CA ASP A 64 12.61 11.38 16.11
C ASP A 64 12.97 9.91 15.89
N GLU A 65 13.72 9.29 16.80
CA GLU A 65 14.04 7.86 16.71
C GLU A 65 12.77 6.99 16.84
N ILE A 66 11.84 7.36 17.73
CA ILE A 66 10.54 6.69 17.84
C ILE A 66 9.73 6.81 16.54
N LYS A 67 9.85 7.96 15.85
CA LYS A 67 9.18 8.18 14.57
C LYS A 67 9.77 7.29 13.49
N ASP A 68 11.09 7.12 13.46
CA ASP A 68 11.79 6.28 12.50
C ASP A 68 11.40 4.80 12.66
N VAL A 69 11.35 4.31 13.90
CA VAL A 69 10.87 2.94 14.20
C VAL A 69 9.41 2.74 13.75
N ARG A 70 8.56 3.77 13.90
CA ARG A 70 7.17 3.71 13.40
C ARG A 70 7.11 3.69 11.88
N GLU A 71 8.00 4.39 11.20
CA GLU A 71 8.09 4.38 9.74
C GLU A 71 8.56 3.01 9.24
N GLU A 72 9.54 2.41 9.91
CA GLU A 72 10.01 1.03 9.67
C GLU A 72 8.86 0.01 9.82
N LEU A 73 8.16 0.02 10.97
CA LEU A 73 7.00 -0.86 11.22
C LEU A 73 5.89 -0.69 10.18
N ARG A 74 5.59 0.57 9.79
CA ARG A 74 4.60 0.87 8.74
C ARG A 74 5.05 0.36 7.38
N GLY A 75 6.35 0.40 7.11
CA GLY A 75 6.98 -0.23 5.97
C GLY A 75 6.69 -1.73 5.98
N MET A 76 7.20 -2.46 6.96
CA MET A 76 7.06 -3.92 7.04
C MET A 76 5.60 -4.39 6.94
N LYS A 77 4.66 -3.64 7.54
CA LYS A 77 3.22 -3.89 7.42
C LYS A 77 2.71 -3.79 5.98
N LYS A 78 3.21 -2.85 5.18
CA LYS A 78 2.85 -2.73 3.76
C LYS A 78 3.41 -3.92 2.98
N GLU A 79 4.65 -4.31 3.23
CA GLU A 79 5.31 -5.45 2.58
C GLU A 79 4.57 -6.77 2.83
N ALA A 80 4.27 -7.07 4.10
CA ALA A 80 3.51 -8.26 4.46
C ALA A 80 2.09 -8.27 3.85
N LYS A 81 1.48 -7.09 3.64
CA LYS A 81 0.16 -6.97 3.01
C LYS A 81 0.19 -7.19 1.49
N THR A 82 1.35 -6.98 0.85
CA THR A 82 1.51 -7.12 -0.60
C THR A 82 1.85 -8.56 -1.03
N MET A 83 2.43 -9.36 -0.13
CA MET A 83 2.75 -10.80 -0.34
C MET A 83 1.53 -11.69 -0.67
N GLY A 84 0.30 -11.15 -0.69
CA GLY A 84 -0.93 -11.86 -1.09
C GLY A 84 -1.69 -11.17 -2.24
N GLY A 85 -0.99 -10.56 -3.19
CA GLY A 85 -1.58 -9.96 -4.40
C GLY A 85 -1.79 -8.44 -4.36
N GLY A 86 -0.95 -7.69 -3.63
CA GLY A 86 -0.99 -6.23 -3.58
C GLY A 86 0.23 -5.56 -4.23
N VAL A 87 0.06 -4.32 -4.72
CA VAL A 87 1.13 -3.51 -5.34
C VAL A 87 2.29 -3.29 -4.36
N TYR A 88 3.48 -3.77 -4.73
CA TYR A 88 4.74 -3.64 -3.99
C TYR A 88 5.14 -2.16 -3.81
N LEU A 89 5.27 -1.72 -2.56
CA LEU A 89 6.01 -0.52 -2.18
C LEU A 89 7.15 -1.00 -1.27
N SER A 90 8.37 -1.08 -1.83
CA SER A 90 9.54 -1.62 -1.14
C SER A 90 9.85 -0.84 0.14
N VAL A 91 9.91 -1.55 1.26
CA VAL A 91 10.34 -1.05 2.56
C VAL A 91 11.85 -0.86 2.60
N GLY A 92 12.59 -1.70 1.87
CA GLY A 92 14.04 -1.64 1.76
C GLY A 92 14.53 -0.26 1.29
N ALA A 93 13.79 0.40 0.40
CA ALA A 93 14.15 1.74 -0.05
C ALA A 93 14.08 2.80 1.08
N ILE A 94 13.18 2.65 2.05
CA ILE A 94 13.05 3.57 3.20
C ILE A 94 14.06 3.21 4.30
N ILE A 95 14.24 1.91 4.59
CA ILE A 95 15.22 1.43 5.60
C ILE A 95 16.65 1.77 5.18
N ILE A 96 17.02 1.62 3.90
CA ILE A 96 18.35 2.02 3.41
C ILE A 96 18.59 3.51 3.64
N ILE A 97 17.58 4.36 3.41
CA ILE A 97 17.68 5.81 3.66
C ILE A 97 17.91 6.07 5.16
N LEU A 98 17.17 5.40 6.04
CA LEU A 98 17.34 5.54 7.50
C LEU A 98 18.69 5.00 7.99
N LEU A 99 19.17 3.86 7.49
CA LEU A 99 20.48 3.31 7.82
C LEU A 99 21.63 4.22 7.37
N ILE A 100 21.51 4.85 6.19
CA ILE A 100 22.47 5.85 5.72
C ILE A 100 22.47 7.05 6.66
N LEU A 101 21.31 7.51 7.14
CA LEU A 101 21.24 8.60 8.11
C LEU A 101 21.95 8.21 9.41
N ILE A 102 21.65 7.06 9.99
CA ILE A 102 22.28 6.56 11.24
C ILE A 102 23.79 6.35 11.11
N LEU A 103 24.30 5.94 9.95
CA LEU A 103 25.74 5.77 9.71
C LEU A 103 26.49 7.08 9.44
N VAL A 104 25.78 8.11 8.98
CA VAL A 104 26.36 9.41 8.58
C VAL A 104 26.23 10.47 9.67
N THR A 105 25.22 10.36 10.54
CA THR A 105 25.10 11.15 11.79
C THR A 105 25.89 10.51 12.92
#